data_AF-S7J791-F1
#
_entry.id   AF-S7J791-F1
#
_cell.length_a   1.000
_cell.length_b   1.000
_cell.length_c   1.000
_cell.angle_alpha   90.00
_cell.angle_beta   90.00
_cell.angle_gamma   90.00
#
_symmetry.space_group_name_H-M   'P 1'
#
loop_
_entity.id
_entity.type
_entity.pdbx_description
1 polymer ?
#
loop_
_entity_poly.entity_id
_entity_poly.type
_entity_poly.pdbx_seq_one_letter_code
_entity_poly.pdbx_strand_id
1 'polypeptide(L)'
;METYLYFKSQGELHVSYPPFICQAADIVFDDIYLATWRNHAIFCIAAPGHTPGSICIIIDEKILFSGDYFIPGEEVITRLPGGDEAVYEQQGKATLRCLPTPILTYPGHGGHFILTQEVKKEYGLY
;
A
#
# COMPACT_ATOMS: atom_id res chain seq x y z
N MET A 1 16.33 11.89 -6.80
CA MET A 1 16.05 12.53 -8.11
C MET A 1 17.25 13.33 -8.62
N GLU A 2 18.01 14.01 -7.74
CA GLU A 2 19.28 14.70 -8.09
C GLU A 2 20.29 13.81 -8.82
N THR A 3 20.52 12.59 -8.31
CA THR A 3 21.44 11.62 -8.91
C THR A 3 21.02 11.23 -10.33
N TYR A 4 19.73 10.97 -10.57
CA TYR A 4 19.24 10.55 -11.89
C TYR A 4 19.45 11.63 -12.96
N LEU A 5 19.11 12.89 -12.66
CA LEU A 5 19.30 14.00 -13.60
C LEU A 5 20.78 14.33 -13.81
N TYR A 6 21.60 14.27 -12.75
CA TYR A 6 23.04 14.43 -12.83
C TYR A 6 23.69 13.39 -13.75
N PHE A 7 23.32 12.11 -13.63
CA PHE A 7 23.82 11.07 -14.53
C PHE A 7 23.32 11.26 -15.97
N LYS A 8 22.06 11.67 -16.15
CA LYS A 8 21.50 11.95 -17.48
C LYS A 8 22.17 13.14 -18.18
N SER A 9 22.61 14.14 -17.41
CA SER A 9 23.33 15.31 -17.93
C SER A 9 24.84 15.11 -18.02
N GLN A 10 25.36 13.90 -17.85
CA GLN A 10 26.81 13.64 -17.83
C GLN A 10 27.58 14.52 -16.82
N GLY A 11 26.94 14.84 -15.70
CA GLY A 11 27.52 15.67 -14.65
C GLY A 11 27.45 17.19 -14.88
N GLU A 12 26.84 17.68 -15.96
CA GLU A 12 26.72 19.12 -16.20
C GLU A 12 25.63 19.79 -15.36
N LEU A 13 24.55 19.07 -15.04
CA LEU A 13 23.40 19.61 -14.33
C LEU A 13 23.48 19.30 -12.83
N HIS A 14 23.84 20.31 -12.06
CA HIS A 14 23.73 20.30 -10.61
C HIS A 14 22.42 20.97 -10.19
N VAL A 15 21.36 20.18 -10.01
CA VAL A 15 20.12 20.67 -9.42
C VAL A 15 20.18 20.43 -7.93
N SER A 16 20.25 21.49 -7.14
CA SER A 16 20.05 21.43 -5.69
C SER A 16 18.56 21.59 -5.41
N TYR A 17 17.91 20.55 -4.93
CA TYR A 17 16.56 20.65 -4.39
C TYR A 17 16.66 20.96 -2.90
N PRO A 18 15.91 21.95 -2.37
CA PRO A 18 15.72 22.03 -0.94
C PRO A 18 15.14 20.68 -0.48
N PRO A 19 15.59 20.14 0.68
CA PRO A 19 14.98 18.94 1.24
C PRO A 19 13.47 19.15 1.30
N PHE A 20 12.70 18.24 0.70
CA PHE A 20 11.26 18.26 0.89
C PHE A 20 11.00 17.90 2.36
N ILE A 21 10.59 18.89 3.15
CA ILE A 21 10.19 18.70 4.53
C ILE A 21 8.68 18.46 4.51
N CYS A 22 8.29 17.20 4.71
CA CYS A 22 6.90 16.88 4.96
C CYS A 22 6.53 17.38 6.36
N GLN A 23 5.44 18.13 6.47
CA GLN A 23 4.80 18.36 7.77
C GLN A 23 4.11 17.07 8.21
N ALA A 24 3.84 16.94 9.51
CA ALA A 24 3.02 15.86 10.02
C ALA A 24 1.64 15.87 9.32
N ALA A 25 1.08 14.69 9.08
CA ALA A 25 -0.28 14.59 8.58
C ALA A 25 -1.27 15.18 9.61
N ASP A 26 -2.32 15.83 9.11
CA ASP A 26 -3.37 16.39 9.97
C ASP A 26 -4.12 15.31 10.76
N ILE A 27 -4.22 14.11 10.18
CA ILE A 27 -4.88 12.94 10.77
C ILE A 27 -3.94 11.76 10.63
N VAL A 28 -3.71 11.09 11.76
CA VAL A 28 -2.94 9.84 11.86
C VAL A 28 -3.77 8.80 12.61
N PHE A 29 -3.51 7.53 12.34
CA PHE A 29 -4.13 6.41 13.06
C PHE A 29 -3.15 5.24 13.09
N ASP A 30 -3.29 4.39 14.12
CA ASP A 30 -2.41 3.24 14.31
C ASP A 30 -2.98 1.97 13.65
N ASP A 31 -4.22 1.57 14.00
CA ASP A 31 -4.80 0.30 13.54
C ASP A 31 -5.95 0.48 12.55
N ILE A 32 -7.01 1.16 12.98
CA ILE A 32 -8.25 1.33 12.23
C ILE A 32 -8.64 2.79 12.23
N TYR A 33 -9.07 3.27 11.07
CA TYR A 33 -9.71 4.58 10.94
C TYR A 33 -11.01 4.46 10.15
N LEU A 34 -12.07 5.02 10.73
CA LEU A 34 -13.40 5.06 10.15
C LEU A 34 -13.78 6.51 9.88
N ALA A 35 -14.21 6.80 8.66
CA ALA A 35 -14.67 8.11 8.27
C ALA A 35 -15.89 8.03 7.35
N THR A 36 -16.62 9.13 7.29
CA THR A 36 -17.63 9.36 6.26
C THR A 36 -17.25 10.58 5.45
N TRP A 37 -17.15 10.43 4.13
CA TRP A 37 -16.85 11.54 3.22
C TRP A 37 -17.88 11.57 2.11
N ARG A 38 -18.65 12.67 2.02
CA ARG A 38 -19.71 12.84 1.00
C ARG A 38 -20.65 11.63 0.90
N ASN A 39 -21.08 11.11 2.05
CA ASN A 39 -21.95 9.92 2.20
C ASN A 39 -21.30 8.58 1.81
N HIS A 40 -19.99 8.53 1.60
CA HIS A 40 -19.24 7.28 1.44
C HIS A 40 -18.61 6.89 2.77
N ALA A 41 -18.77 5.61 3.14
CA ALA A 41 -18.09 5.04 4.29
C ALA A 41 -16.66 4.65 3.88
N ILE A 42 -15.68 5.14 4.63
CA ILE A 42 -14.26 4.86 4.44
C ILE A 42 -13.78 4.09 5.66
N PHE A 43 -13.26 2.88 5.42
CA PHE A 43 -12.61 2.05 6.43
C PHE A 43 -11.16 1.82 6.03
N CYS A 44 -10.25 2.41 6.79
CA CYS A 44 -8.82 2.16 6.66
C CYS A 44 -8.38 1.16 7.71
N ILE A 45 -7.54 0.21 7.32
CA ILE A 45 -6.93 -0.77 8.22
C ILE A 45 -5.44 -0.86 7.97
N ALA A 46 -4.66 -0.83 9.04
CA ALA A 46 -3.22 -1.02 9.00
C ALA A 46 -2.87 -2.44 8.54
N ALA A 47 -1.94 -2.50 7.60
CA ALA A 47 -1.38 -3.73 7.08
C ALA A 47 0.11 -3.47 6.91
N PRO A 48 0.94 -3.63 7.96
CA PRO A 48 2.36 -3.35 7.86
C PRO A 48 3.11 -4.48 7.15
N GLY A 49 4.33 -4.19 6.71
CA GLY A 49 5.27 -5.19 6.18
C GLY A 49 5.91 -4.79 4.85
N HIS A 50 5.13 -4.33 3.87
CA HIS A 50 5.69 -3.68 2.68
C HIS A 50 6.39 -2.37 3.07
N THR A 51 5.70 -1.58 3.90
CA THR A 51 6.26 -0.47 4.68
C THR A 51 5.65 -0.50 6.08
N PRO A 52 6.16 0.28 7.05
CA PRO A 52 5.58 0.34 8.39
C PRO A 52 4.22 1.07 8.40
N GLY A 53 3.99 1.98 7.44
CA GLY A 53 2.77 2.77 7.31
C GLY A 53 1.81 2.25 6.22
N SER A 54 1.98 1.01 5.78
CA SER A 54 1.13 0.42 4.75
C SER A 54 -0.29 0.17 5.29
N ILE A 55 -1.30 0.45 4.47
CA ILE A 55 -2.72 0.33 4.83
C ILE A 55 -3.53 -0.25 3.67
N CYS A 56 -4.69 -0.81 3.98
CA CYS A 56 -5.76 -1.12 3.04
C CYS A 56 -6.95 -0.18 3.29
N ILE A 57 -7.61 0.27 2.23
CA ILE A 57 -8.76 1.19 2.33
C ILE A 57 -9.97 0.56 1.65
N ILE A 58 -11.07 0.45 2.38
CA ILE A 58 -12.35 -0.06 1.88
C ILE A 58 -13.35 1.09 1.79
N ILE A 59 -14.00 1.22 0.65
CA ILE A 59 -15.07 2.19 0.40
C ILE A 59 -16.39 1.47 0.21
N ASP A 60 -17.39 1.86 1.00
CA ASP A 60 -18.77 1.34 0.96
C ASP A 60 -18.88 -0.20 0.96
N GLU A 61 -17.91 -0.89 1.56
CA GLU A 61 -17.80 -2.36 1.57
C GLU A 61 -17.73 -3.00 0.16
N LYS A 62 -17.45 -2.19 -0.87
CA LYS A 62 -17.52 -2.60 -2.29
C LYS A 62 -16.20 -2.46 -3.04
N ILE A 63 -15.37 -1.51 -2.64
CA ILE A 63 -14.11 -1.19 -3.31
C ILE A 63 -12.98 -1.29 -2.30
N LEU A 64 -11.91 -1.98 -2.68
CA LEU A 64 -10.65 -2.09 -1.93
C LEU A 64 -9.55 -1.35 -2.70
N PHE A 65 -8.84 -0.46 -2.02
CA PHE A 65 -7.52 0.01 -2.42
C PHE A 65 -6.49 -0.72 -1.57
N SER A 66 -5.70 -1.60 -2.18
CA SER A 66 -4.81 -2.50 -1.44
C SER A 66 -3.37 -2.01 -1.34
N GLY A 67 -3.03 -0.90 -2.02
CA GLY A 67 -1.64 -0.54 -2.26
C GLY A 67 -0.89 -1.69 -2.93
N ASP A 68 0.34 -1.94 -2.49
CA ASP A 68 1.27 -2.86 -3.16
C ASP A 68 1.14 -4.32 -2.68
N TYR A 69 0.04 -4.68 -2.03
CA TYR A 69 -0.20 -6.04 -1.53
C TYR A 69 -0.78 -7.02 -2.55
N PHE A 70 -1.55 -6.54 -3.53
CA PHE A 70 -2.16 -7.40 -4.56
C PHE A 70 -1.85 -6.91 -5.98
N ILE A 71 -0.58 -6.65 -6.27
CA ILE A 71 -0.14 -6.31 -7.63
C ILE A 71 -0.16 -7.60 -8.48
N PRO A 72 -0.98 -7.68 -9.56
CA PRO A 72 -1.11 -8.91 -10.33
C PRO A 72 0.22 -9.38 -10.92
N GLY A 73 0.58 -10.64 -10.64
CA GLY A 73 1.82 -11.26 -11.15
C GLY A 73 3.09 -10.92 -10.36
N GLU A 74 2.97 -10.16 -9.26
CA GLU A 74 4.10 -9.76 -8.42
C GLU A 74 3.93 -10.29 -6.99
N GLU A 75 5.04 -10.69 -6.38
CA GLU A 75 5.09 -10.97 -4.95
C GLU A 75 5.14 -9.67 -4.13
N VAL A 76 4.66 -9.72 -2.88
CA VAL A 76 4.75 -8.57 -1.98
C VAL A 76 6.22 -8.29 -1.65
N ILE A 77 6.69 -7.09 -1.98
CA ILE A 77 8.09 -6.71 -1.76
C ILE A 77 8.26 -6.18 -0.33
N THR A 78 9.01 -6.91 0.50
CA THR A 78 9.33 -6.51 1.89
C THR A 78 10.82 -6.22 2.10
N ARG A 79 11.66 -6.51 1.10
CA ARG A 79 13.13 -6.41 1.19
C ARG A 79 13.73 -5.03 0.97
N LEU A 80 12.92 -4.01 0.71
CA LEU A 80 13.37 -2.63 0.46
C LEU A 80 13.48 -1.85 1.78
N PRO A 81 14.22 -0.72 1.83
CA PRO A 81 14.30 0.09 3.04
C PRO A 81 12.91 0.48 3.57
N GLY A 82 12.65 0.14 4.84
CA GLY A 82 11.35 0.31 5.49
C GLY A 82 10.44 -0.92 5.44
N GLY A 83 10.67 -1.86 4.53
CA GLY A 83 9.99 -3.14 4.53
C GLY A 83 10.53 -4.10 5.58
N ASP A 84 9.66 -5.01 6.04
CA ASP A 84 9.95 -6.01 7.06
C ASP A 84 9.12 -7.29 6.80
N GLU A 85 9.82 -8.36 6.41
CA GLU A 85 9.21 -9.66 6.11
C GLU A 85 8.58 -10.32 7.35
N ALA A 86 9.22 -10.20 8.52
CA ALA A 86 8.70 -10.80 9.74
C ALA A 86 7.39 -10.13 10.17
N VAL A 87 7.32 -8.80 10.04
CA VAL A 87 6.10 -8.03 10.29
C VAL A 87 5.02 -8.35 9.24
N TYR A 88 5.39 -8.49 7.97
CA TYR A 88 4.45 -8.89 6.93
C TYR A 88 3.80 -10.25 7.23
N GLU A 89 4.61 -11.27 7.54
CA GLU A 89 4.12 -12.62 7.83
C GLU A 89 3.23 -12.67 9.09
N GLN A 90 3.62 -11.96 10.14
CA GLN A 90 2.92 -12.00 11.44
C GLN A 90 1.67 -11.11 11.48
N GLN A 91 1.70 -9.94 10.84
CA GLN A 91 0.66 -8.91 10.97
C GLN A 91 0.00 -8.59 9.63
N GLY A 92 0.80 -8.29 8.59
CA GLY A 92 0.28 -7.94 7.27
C GLY A 92 -0.64 -9.01 6.70
N LYS A 93 -0.18 -10.27 6.65
CA LYS A 93 -1.00 -11.40 6.17
C LYS A 93 -2.25 -11.62 7.01
N ALA A 94 -2.22 -11.37 8.31
CA ALA A 94 -3.42 -11.47 9.15
C ALA A 94 -4.49 -10.47 8.71
N THR A 95 -4.11 -9.20 8.50
CA THR A 95 -5.00 -8.19 7.94
C THR A 95 -5.53 -8.58 6.56
N LEU A 96 -4.64 -8.99 5.64
CA LEU A 96 -5.03 -9.32 4.27
C LEU A 96 -6.00 -10.52 4.19
N ARG A 97 -5.81 -11.53 5.06
CA ARG A 97 -6.75 -12.67 5.19
C ARG A 97 -8.16 -12.21 5.56
N CYS A 98 -8.29 -11.21 6.44
CA CYS A 98 -9.58 -10.69 6.90
C CYS A 98 -10.31 -9.80 5.89
N LEU A 99 -9.66 -9.36 4.80
CA LEU A 99 -10.32 -8.53 3.78
C LEU A 99 -11.56 -9.23 3.18
N PRO A 100 -12.66 -8.50 2.92
CA PRO A 100 -13.85 -9.10 2.32
C PRO A 100 -13.57 -9.62 0.91
N THR A 101 -14.29 -10.67 0.51
CA THR A 101 -14.26 -11.22 -0.84
C THR A 101 -15.66 -11.74 -1.20
N PRO A 102 -16.13 -11.62 -2.46
CA PRO A 102 -15.47 -10.92 -3.55
C PRO A 102 -15.53 -9.40 -3.37
N ILE A 103 -14.47 -8.68 -3.74
CA ILE A 103 -14.45 -7.21 -3.70
C ILE A 103 -13.69 -6.65 -4.92
N LEU A 104 -14.14 -5.51 -5.45
CA LEU A 104 -13.44 -4.82 -6.54
C LEU A 104 -12.18 -4.16 -5.99
N THR A 105 -11.02 -4.60 -6.47
CA THR A 105 -9.71 -4.22 -5.93
C THR A 105 -8.92 -3.39 -6.91
N TYR A 106 -8.41 -2.26 -6.42
CA TYR A 106 -7.47 -1.37 -7.07
C TYR A 106 -6.10 -1.50 -6.38
N PRO A 107 -5.14 -2.22 -6.99
CA PRO A 107 -3.78 -2.26 -6.49
C PRO A 107 -3.06 -0.93 -6.70
N GLY A 108 -1.93 -0.75 -6.02
CA GLY A 108 -1.06 0.43 -6.20
C GLY A 108 -0.53 0.55 -7.62
N HIS A 109 -0.33 -0.58 -8.31
CA HIS A 109 0.13 -0.67 -9.69
C HIS A 109 -0.66 -1.71 -10.49
N GLY A 110 -0.81 -1.46 -11.79
CA GLY A 110 -1.52 -2.35 -12.72
C GLY A 110 -3.02 -2.06 -12.84
N GLY A 111 -3.75 -3.01 -13.41
CA GLY A 111 -5.20 -2.93 -13.62
C GLY A 111 -6.00 -3.42 -12.41
N HIS A 112 -7.24 -2.94 -12.30
CA HIS A 112 -8.19 -3.43 -11.28
C HIS A 112 -8.67 -4.85 -11.61
N PHE A 113 -9.05 -5.59 -10.58
CA PHE A 113 -9.58 -6.95 -10.68
C PHE A 113 -10.53 -7.24 -9.51
N ILE A 114 -11.17 -8.41 -9.49
CA ILE A 114 -11.97 -8.85 -8.33
C ILE A 114 -11.09 -9.72 -7.43
N LEU A 115 -10.86 -9.30 -6.19
CA LEU A 115 -10.18 -10.12 -5.20
C LEU A 115 -11.12 -11.23 -4.71
N THR A 116 -10.76 -12.48 -4.98
CA THR A 116 -11.48 -13.67 -4.55
C THR A 116 -10.65 -14.48 -3.53
N GLN A 117 -11.25 -15.54 -2.99
CA GLN A 117 -10.54 -16.47 -2.12
C GLN A 117 -9.44 -17.26 -2.86
N GLU A 118 -9.63 -17.52 -4.15
CA GLU A 118 -8.63 -18.16 -5.02
C GLU A 118 -7.42 -17.26 -5.19
N VAL A 119 -7.64 -15.98 -5.50
CA VAL A 119 -6.56 -15.00 -5.59
C VAL A 119 -5.83 -14.91 -4.25
N LYS A 120 -6.53 -14.82 -3.12
CA LYS A 120 -5.88 -14.83 -1.79
C LYS A 120 -4.95 -16.03 -1.59
N LYS A 121 -5.33 -17.23 -2.02
CA LYS A 121 -4.48 -18.43 -1.95
C LYS A 121 -3.22 -18.32 -2.81
N GLU A 122 -3.30 -17.68 -3.97
CA GLU A 122 -2.13 -17.41 -4.82
C GLU A 122 -1.10 -16.54 -4.10
N TYR A 123 -1.54 -15.63 -3.22
CA TYR A 123 -0.68 -14.82 -2.34
C TYR A 123 -0.33 -15.50 -1.01
N GLY A 124 -0.61 -16.80 -0.85
CA GLY A 124 -0.33 -17.56 0.38
C GLY A 124 -1.20 -17.16 1.59
N LEU A 125 -2.37 -16.55 1.34
CA LEU A 125 -3.34 -16.15 2.35
C LEU A 125 -4.42 -17.24 2.49
N TYR A 126 -4.12 -18.26 3.29
CA TYR A 126 -5.07 -19.31 3.70
C TYR A 126 -5.98 -18.85 4.84
#